data_AF-A0A8J5Y3F4-F1
#
_entry.id   AF-A0A8J5Y3F4-F1
#
_cell.length_a   1.000
_cell.length_b   1.000
_cell.length_c   1.000
_cell.angle_alpha   90.00
_cell.angle_beta   90.00
_cell.angle_gamma   90.00
#
_symmetry.space_group_name_H-M   'P 1'
#
loop_
_entity.id
_entity.type
_entity.pdbx_description
1 polymer ?
#
loop_
_entity_poly.entity_id
_entity_poly.type
_entity_poly.pdbx_seq_one_letter_code
_entity_poly.pdbx_strand_id
1 'polypeptide(L)'
;MEESITQIIEKNAVVRDWSLKTQREKGDSLVEESVANLPEHTTVNVRQNNLEDLVRVWNQWDSDTRGIFTERYGDIAHLITIRVDEQLIQAMVRFWDPAYQCFTFNQEDMTPTIEEYAALLRINNVQFGKIYVKEPKPLTFRKKLVRLTDMTDAWAEKQIKKKNETICIPWSSLRESVLSHPDILKRVNLFALAIYGLVIFPRVLGHIEAKTRSQPVPTILAETFRSLSTCRRVGKGRFIGCAQLLNVWILSHFWKVERTPFHMFSKTFAPLEAYLKKGWPREVTEQHWVSVFQNLRVEDITWRAPWIRHSVLLYKYGGQDWVPLLGLWGGVGYAPLLVQRQFSSRQFRPATGGLAQFEFTFAGEGYMKRVRDIAKSWKEIHFMELALYADTLTQDYDIWRRQRVSSQQISSTNYTAQNPFLEGMPSELEIARQEFEREKAKMSKDLSTLQEENYQLKIEVQVERSRTKKVQREAEIVRNDDLRDLHLENKKLRNTIKNSGWASRQLSGRKKLAKSREEWNFGREKQRKKRKRPRALQ
;
A
#
# COMPACT_ATOMS: atom_id res chain seq x y z
N MET A 1 -28.25 -14.18 -5.45
CA MET A 1 -26.98 -14.29 -6.21
C MET A 1 -27.23 -13.99 -7.68
N GLU A 2 -28.22 -14.61 -8.31
CA GLU A 2 -28.60 -14.36 -9.71
C GLU A 2 -29.02 -12.91 -9.99
N GLU A 3 -29.87 -12.29 -9.17
CA GLU A 3 -30.25 -10.87 -9.32
C GLU A 3 -29.04 -9.92 -9.27
N SER A 4 -28.04 -10.23 -8.44
CA SER A 4 -26.80 -9.45 -8.33
C SER A 4 -25.92 -9.62 -9.57
N ILE A 5 -25.92 -10.80 -10.20
CA ILE A 5 -25.16 -11.06 -11.44
C ILE A 5 -25.82 -10.34 -12.62
N THR A 6 -27.15 -10.39 -12.72
CA THR A 6 -27.92 -9.69 -13.77
C THR A 6 -27.69 -8.18 -13.71
N GLN A 7 -27.70 -7.60 -12.51
CA GLN A 7 -27.44 -6.16 -12.34
C GLN A 7 -26.01 -5.76 -12.77
N ILE A 8 -25.01 -6.62 -12.50
CA ILE A 8 -23.63 -6.40 -12.99
C ILE A 8 -23.59 -6.47 -14.51
N ILE A 9 -24.28 -7.43 -15.12
CA ILE A 9 -24.34 -7.60 -16.58
C ILE A 9 -24.90 -6.35 -17.26
N GLU A 10 -26.00 -5.80 -16.73
CA GLU A 10 -26.63 -4.60 -17.28
C GLU A 10 -25.70 -3.38 -17.19
N LYS A 11 -25.06 -3.16 -16.03
CA LYS A 11 -24.07 -2.08 -15.87
C LYS A 11 -22.90 -2.24 -16.85
N ASN A 12 -22.41 -3.45 -17.04
CA ASN A 12 -21.31 -3.74 -17.95
C ASN A 12 -21.70 -3.55 -19.43
N ALA A 13 -22.95 -3.81 -19.79
CA ALA A 13 -23.47 -3.51 -21.13
C ALA A 13 -23.39 -2.01 -21.44
N VAL A 14 -23.69 -1.13 -20.46
CA VAL A 14 -23.55 0.33 -20.62
C VAL A 14 -22.10 0.72 -20.92
N VAL A 15 -21.13 0.13 -20.22
CA VAL A 15 -19.70 0.39 -20.47
C VAL A 15 -19.29 -0.06 -21.86
N ARG A 16 -19.72 -1.27 -22.28
CA ARG A 16 -19.46 -1.80 -23.62
C ARG A 16 -20.05 -0.91 -24.70
N ASP A 17 -21.31 -0.53 -24.58
CA ASP A 17 -22.02 0.23 -25.60
C ASP A 17 -21.43 1.65 -25.73
N TRP A 18 -21.04 2.27 -24.60
CA TRP A 18 -20.25 3.50 -24.58
C TRP A 18 -18.92 3.32 -25.33
N SER A 19 -18.14 2.28 -25.00
CA SER A 19 -16.83 2.02 -25.59
C SER A 19 -16.92 1.84 -27.11
N LEU A 20 -17.88 1.04 -27.58
CA LEU A 20 -18.13 0.80 -29.00
C LEU A 20 -18.56 2.08 -29.73
N LYS A 21 -19.42 2.89 -29.11
CA LYS A 21 -19.83 4.18 -29.66
C LYS A 21 -18.64 5.13 -29.77
N THR A 22 -17.86 5.28 -28.71
CA THR A 22 -16.69 6.17 -28.68
C THR A 22 -15.63 5.73 -29.69
N GLN A 23 -15.37 4.43 -29.84
CA GLN A 23 -14.44 3.92 -30.84
C GLN A 23 -14.91 4.20 -32.27
N ARG A 24 -16.22 4.17 -32.54
CA ARG A 24 -16.79 4.56 -33.84
C ARG A 24 -16.68 6.07 -34.12
N GLU A 25 -16.88 6.89 -33.10
CA GLU A 25 -16.88 8.36 -33.23
C GLU A 25 -15.47 8.95 -33.30
N LYS A 26 -14.54 8.43 -32.49
CA LYS A 26 -13.18 8.98 -32.33
C LYS A 26 -12.11 8.20 -33.11
N GLY A 27 -12.47 7.06 -33.69
CA GLY A 27 -11.57 6.20 -34.42
C GLY A 27 -10.66 5.36 -33.53
N ASP A 28 -9.70 4.71 -34.17
CA ASP A 28 -8.70 3.86 -33.53
C ASP A 28 -7.47 4.66 -33.05
N SER A 29 -6.62 4.04 -32.25
CA SER A 29 -5.37 4.65 -31.79
C SER A 29 -4.37 4.88 -32.92
N LEU A 30 -4.35 3.97 -33.90
CA LEU A 30 -3.62 4.12 -35.15
C LEU A 30 -4.53 4.71 -36.23
N VAL A 31 -3.98 5.58 -37.08
CA VAL A 31 -4.69 6.07 -38.26
C VAL A 31 -4.71 4.96 -39.31
N GLU A 32 -5.84 4.72 -39.99
CA GLU A 32 -5.90 3.79 -41.13
C GLU A 32 -4.80 4.17 -42.14
N GLU A 33 -3.96 3.22 -42.55
CA GLU A 33 -2.71 3.36 -43.37
C GLU A 33 -1.38 3.59 -42.62
N SER A 34 -1.39 3.77 -41.29
CA SER A 34 -0.16 3.84 -40.49
C SER A 34 0.47 2.45 -40.29
N VAL A 35 1.42 2.06 -41.13
CA VAL A 35 2.31 0.91 -40.81
C VAL A 35 3.22 1.32 -39.66
N ALA A 36 3.14 0.63 -38.54
CA ALA A 36 4.03 0.87 -37.41
C ALA A 36 5.46 0.49 -37.82
N ASN A 37 6.29 1.49 -38.12
CA ASN A 37 7.71 1.30 -38.42
C ASN A 37 8.47 0.95 -37.12
N LEU A 38 8.24 -0.27 -36.64
CA LEU A 38 8.90 -0.82 -35.46
C LEU A 38 10.04 -1.73 -35.90
N PRO A 39 11.21 -1.67 -35.26
CA PRO A 39 12.32 -2.56 -35.56
C PRO A 39 11.93 -4.04 -35.41
N GLU A 40 12.40 -4.91 -36.32
CA GLU A 40 12.17 -6.35 -36.23
C GLU A 40 12.83 -6.97 -34.99
N HIS A 41 14.01 -6.46 -34.64
CA HIS A 41 14.77 -6.84 -33.45
C HIS A 41 14.87 -5.67 -32.47
N THR A 42 14.74 -5.96 -31.17
CA THR A 42 14.89 -4.97 -30.11
C THR A 42 15.89 -5.46 -29.06
N THR A 43 17.01 -4.78 -28.90
CA THR A 43 18.03 -5.13 -27.89
C THR A 43 17.85 -4.30 -26.63
N VAL A 44 17.33 -4.92 -25.56
CA VAL A 44 17.09 -4.24 -24.27
C VAL A 44 18.13 -4.64 -23.24
N ASN A 45 18.74 -3.64 -22.61
CA ASN A 45 19.53 -3.83 -21.40
C ASN A 45 18.61 -3.81 -20.17
N VAL A 46 18.60 -4.91 -19.39
CA VAL A 46 17.77 -5.07 -18.19
C VAL A 46 18.64 -5.06 -16.92
N ARG A 47 19.88 -4.55 -17.00
CA ARG A 47 20.85 -4.60 -15.90
C ARG A 47 20.29 -3.96 -14.64
N GLN A 48 20.32 -4.76 -13.57
CA GLN A 48 19.84 -4.38 -12.23
C GLN A 48 20.97 -3.88 -11.32
N ASN A 49 20.58 -3.29 -10.20
CA ASN A 49 21.49 -2.97 -9.10
C ASN A 49 21.89 -4.25 -8.37
N ASN A 50 23.08 -4.24 -7.73
CA ASN A 50 23.38 -5.25 -6.71
C ASN A 50 22.52 -4.93 -5.47
N LEU A 51 21.66 -5.88 -5.07
CA LEU A 51 20.69 -5.73 -3.98
C LEU A 51 21.13 -6.45 -2.69
N GLU A 52 22.29 -7.11 -2.66
CA GLU A 52 22.77 -7.87 -1.50
C GLU A 52 22.79 -7.03 -0.21
N ASP A 53 23.24 -5.78 -0.30
CA ASP A 53 23.24 -4.87 0.85
C ASP A 53 21.83 -4.59 1.36
N LEU A 54 20.83 -4.42 0.48
CA LEU A 54 19.44 -4.23 0.90
C LEU A 54 18.87 -5.50 1.55
N VAL A 55 19.19 -6.67 1.00
CA VAL A 55 18.79 -7.98 1.58
C VAL A 55 19.38 -8.13 2.98
N ARG A 56 20.66 -7.79 3.17
CA ARG A 56 21.32 -7.83 4.48
C ARG A 56 20.62 -6.91 5.49
N VAL A 57 20.33 -5.67 5.11
CA VAL A 57 19.60 -4.71 5.96
C VAL A 57 18.23 -5.26 6.35
N TRP A 58 17.45 -5.76 5.38
CA TRP A 58 16.12 -6.32 5.63
C TRP A 58 16.17 -7.51 6.59
N ASN A 59 17.15 -8.39 6.42
CA ASN A 59 17.32 -9.59 7.22
C ASN A 59 17.76 -9.31 8.68
N GLN A 60 18.35 -8.15 8.95
CA GLN A 60 18.75 -7.74 10.31
C GLN A 60 17.57 -7.20 11.14
N TRP A 61 16.49 -6.76 10.51
CA TRP A 61 15.33 -6.22 11.23
C TRP A 61 14.49 -7.31 11.89
N ASP A 62 13.99 -7.01 13.09
CA ASP A 62 12.99 -7.82 13.78
C ASP A 62 11.62 -7.82 13.06
N SER A 63 10.70 -8.68 13.53
CA SER A 63 9.35 -8.80 12.99
C SER A 63 8.57 -7.49 13.06
N ASP A 64 8.77 -6.70 14.12
CA ASP A 64 8.01 -5.49 14.39
C ASP A 64 8.40 -4.38 13.42
N THR A 65 9.69 -4.18 13.20
CA THR A 65 10.22 -3.21 12.24
C THR A 65 9.81 -3.58 10.81
N ARG A 66 9.85 -4.87 10.45
CA ARG A 66 9.35 -5.34 9.16
C ARG A 66 7.83 -5.14 9.04
N GLY A 67 7.08 -5.37 10.11
CA GLY A 67 5.64 -5.11 10.20
C GLY A 67 5.30 -3.64 9.95
N ILE A 68 5.99 -2.71 10.61
CA ILE A 68 5.86 -1.26 10.40
C ILE A 68 6.16 -0.89 8.94
N PHE A 69 7.20 -1.49 8.35
CA PHE A 69 7.52 -1.27 6.94
C PHE A 69 6.39 -1.73 6.03
N THR A 70 5.92 -2.97 6.19
CA THR A 70 4.87 -3.57 5.37
C THR A 70 3.54 -2.83 5.51
N GLU A 71 3.18 -2.37 6.71
CA GLU A 71 1.98 -1.56 6.92
C GLU A 71 2.02 -0.24 6.12
N ARG A 72 3.19 0.41 6.06
CA ARG A 72 3.35 1.71 5.41
C ARG A 72 3.53 1.61 3.89
N TYR A 73 4.26 0.59 3.42
CA TYR A 73 4.74 0.52 2.04
C TYR A 73 4.24 -0.71 1.27
N GLY A 74 3.48 -1.59 1.91
CA GLY A 74 3.12 -2.88 1.36
C GLY A 74 4.33 -3.79 1.22
N ASP A 75 4.24 -4.74 0.30
CA ASP A 75 5.20 -5.82 0.13
C ASP A 75 6.40 -5.44 -0.74
N ILE A 76 6.68 -4.15 -0.96
CA ILE A 76 7.79 -3.70 -1.83
C ILE A 76 9.16 -4.20 -1.37
N ALA A 77 9.32 -4.56 -0.10
CA ALA A 77 10.56 -5.14 0.42
C ALA A 77 10.88 -6.49 -0.24
N HIS A 78 9.87 -7.31 -0.56
CA HIS A 78 10.11 -8.62 -1.20
C HIS A 78 10.77 -8.48 -2.58
N LEU A 79 10.58 -7.35 -3.27
CA LEU A 79 11.19 -7.09 -4.58
C LEU A 79 12.73 -7.16 -4.53
N ILE A 80 13.38 -6.90 -3.38
CA ILE A 80 14.85 -6.94 -3.29
C ILE A 80 15.41 -8.37 -3.46
N THR A 81 14.56 -9.39 -3.30
CA THR A 81 14.93 -10.81 -3.40
C THR A 81 14.48 -11.46 -4.70
N ILE A 82 13.63 -10.78 -5.48
CA ILE A 82 13.11 -11.30 -6.74
C ILE A 82 14.21 -11.23 -7.80
N ARG A 83 14.56 -12.39 -8.34
CA ARG A 83 15.47 -12.51 -9.48
C ARG A 83 14.71 -12.14 -10.75
N VAL A 84 15.32 -11.28 -11.55
CA VAL A 84 14.80 -10.88 -12.87
C VAL A 84 15.40 -11.84 -13.89
N ASP A 85 14.55 -12.47 -14.70
CA ASP A 85 14.97 -13.18 -15.91
C ASP A 85 15.16 -12.15 -17.02
N GLU A 86 16.43 -11.81 -17.30
CA GLU A 86 16.75 -10.82 -18.34
C GLU A 86 16.32 -11.28 -19.73
N GLN A 87 16.40 -12.59 -20.02
CA GLN A 87 16.04 -13.19 -21.29
C GLN A 87 14.53 -13.10 -21.53
N LEU A 88 13.73 -13.34 -20.49
CA LEU A 88 12.28 -13.17 -20.50
C LEU A 88 11.90 -11.71 -20.83
N ILE A 89 12.45 -10.74 -20.12
CA ILE A 89 12.13 -9.32 -20.35
C ILE A 89 12.57 -8.87 -21.74
N GLN A 90 13.75 -9.32 -22.21
CA GLN A 90 14.22 -9.06 -23.58
C GLN A 90 13.25 -9.60 -24.63
N ALA A 91 12.80 -10.86 -24.47
CA ALA A 91 11.82 -11.46 -25.36
C ALA A 91 10.48 -10.70 -25.35
N MET A 92 9.96 -10.37 -24.17
CA MET A 92 8.68 -9.66 -24.01
C MET A 92 8.65 -8.32 -24.74
N VAL A 93 9.73 -7.53 -24.68
CA VAL A 93 9.75 -6.19 -25.29
C VAL A 93 9.46 -6.25 -26.79
N ARG A 94 9.82 -7.35 -27.49
CA ARG A 94 9.56 -7.51 -28.92
C ARG A 94 8.06 -7.50 -29.27
N PHE A 95 7.23 -7.92 -28.32
CA PHE A 95 5.76 -7.98 -28.45
C PHE A 95 5.06 -6.75 -27.88
N TRP A 96 5.79 -5.77 -27.36
CA TRP A 96 5.18 -4.52 -26.87
C TRP A 96 4.68 -3.67 -28.03
N ASP A 97 3.44 -3.20 -27.93
CA ASP A 97 2.78 -2.31 -28.86
C ASP A 97 2.67 -0.90 -28.26
N PRO A 98 3.52 0.05 -28.69
CA PRO A 98 3.52 1.41 -28.15
C PRO A 98 2.29 2.25 -28.52
N ALA A 99 1.47 1.82 -29.49
CA ALA A 99 0.25 2.54 -29.85
C ALA A 99 -0.88 2.21 -28.86
N TYR A 100 -0.91 0.97 -28.36
CA TYR A 100 -1.96 0.48 -27.48
C TYR A 100 -1.52 0.31 -26.02
N GLN A 101 -0.20 0.41 -25.75
CA GLN A 101 0.41 0.26 -24.43
C GLN A 101 0.11 -1.13 -23.82
N CYS A 102 0.19 -2.16 -24.66
CA CYS A 102 0.00 -3.55 -24.29
C CYS A 102 1.00 -4.47 -25.00
N PHE A 103 1.12 -5.71 -24.52
CA PHE A 103 1.79 -6.79 -25.23
C PHE A 103 0.80 -7.51 -26.14
N THR A 104 1.24 -7.83 -27.35
CA THR A 104 0.51 -8.62 -28.34
C THR A 104 1.21 -9.98 -28.49
N PHE A 105 0.81 -10.98 -27.70
CA PHE A 105 1.36 -12.33 -27.75
C PHE A 105 0.48 -13.22 -28.60
N ASN A 106 0.89 -13.51 -29.84
CA ASN A 106 0.09 -14.27 -30.80
C ASN A 106 -1.35 -13.69 -30.92
N GLN A 107 -2.36 -14.46 -30.52
CA GLN A 107 -3.77 -14.08 -30.56
C GLN A 107 -4.24 -13.31 -29.31
N GLU A 108 -3.33 -13.01 -28.38
CA GLU A 108 -3.66 -12.53 -27.05
C GLU A 108 -3.06 -11.18 -26.68
N ASP A 109 -3.89 -10.29 -26.13
CA ASP A 109 -3.47 -8.99 -25.62
C ASP A 109 -3.39 -9.01 -24.10
N MET A 110 -2.24 -8.58 -23.57
CA MET A 110 -1.99 -8.55 -22.13
C MET A 110 -1.19 -7.32 -21.73
N THR A 111 -1.43 -6.78 -20.54
CA THR A 111 -0.63 -5.69 -19.98
C THR A 111 -0.77 -5.67 -18.46
N PRO A 112 0.28 -5.32 -17.70
CA PRO A 112 0.14 -5.14 -16.27
C PRO A 112 -0.85 -4.03 -15.93
N THR A 113 -1.74 -4.28 -14.98
CA THR A 113 -2.78 -3.34 -14.57
C THR A 113 -2.53 -2.73 -13.19
N ILE A 114 -3.21 -1.61 -12.87
CA ILE A 114 -3.13 -0.98 -11.53
C ILE A 114 -3.60 -1.98 -10.48
N GLU A 115 -4.66 -2.70 -10.76
CA GLU A 115 -5.32 -3.66 -9.90
C GLU A 115 -4.39 -4.85 -9.58
N GLU A 116 -3.65 -5.34 -10.58
CA GLU A 116 -2.67 -6.43 -10.41
C GLU A 116 -1.46 -5.99 -9.60
N TYR A 117 -0.85 -4.85 -9.94
CA TYR A 117 0.31 -4.35 -9.20
C TYR A 117 -0.05 -3.94 -7.77
N ALA A 118 -1.24 -3.39 -7.54
CA ALA A 118 -1.74 -3.10 -6.20
C ALA A 118 -1.95 -4.40 -5.39
N ALA A 119 -2.49 -5.44 -6.01
CA ALA A 119 -2.67 -6.75 -5.37
C ALA A 119 -1.32 -7.41 -5.05
N LEU A 120 -0.38 -7.45 -6.00
CA LEU A 120 0.97 -7.99 -5.81
C LEU A 120 1.70 -7.30 -4.64
N LEU A 121 1.63 -5.97 -4.58
CA LEU A 121 2.28 -5.18 -3.53
C LEU A 121 1.46 -5.08 -2.23
N ARG A 122 0.26 -5.65 -2.16
CA ARG A 122 -0.71 -5.50 -1.05
C ARG A 122 -0.96 -4.03 -0.66
N ILE A 123 -1.00 -3.15 -1.64
CA ILE A 123 -1.31 -1.73 -1.44
C ILE A 123 -2.82 -1.56 -1.59
N ASN A 124 -3.55 -1.83 -0.52
CA ASN A 124 -5.03 -1.76 -0.48
C ASN A 124 -5.59 -0.32 -0.55
N ASN A 125 -4.71 0.69 -0.41
CA ASN A 125 -5.05 2.10 -0.38
C ASN A 125 -4.75 2.82 -1.71
N VAL A 126 -5.05 2.20 -2.86
CA VAL A 126 -5.15 2.97 -4.11
C VAL A 126 -6.41 3.84 -4.01
N GLN A 127 -6.31 4.92 -3.22
CA GLN A 127 -7.34 5.94 -3.14
C GLN A 127 -7.29 6.66 -4.47
N PHE A 128 -8.06 6.17 -5.45
CA PHE A 128 -8.00 6.64 -6.83
C PHE A 128 -8.19 8.17 -6.92
N GLY A 129 -8.99 8.76 -6.04
CA GLY A 129 -9.20 10.21 -5.94
C GLY A 129 -8.04 11.03 -5.31
N LYS A 130 -7.05 10.39 -4.67
CA LYS A 130 -5.87 11.07 -4.06
C LYS A 130 -4.58 10.92 -4.87
N ILE A 131 -4.61 10.25 -6.02
CA ILE A 131 -3.40 9.88 -6.79
C ILE A 131 -2.58 11.13 -7.19
N TYR A 132 -3.22 12.29 -7.41
CA TYR A 132 -2.56 13.45 -8.01
C TYR A 132 -2.74 14.80 -7.30
N VAL A 133 -3.40 14.86 -6.14
CA VAL A 133 -3.78 16.13 -5.50
C VAL A 133 -2.62 16.87 -4.81
N LYS A 134 -1.38 16.38 -4.86
CA LYS A 134 -0.24 17.15 -4.32
C LYS A 134 0.19 18.23 -5.32
N GLU A 135 -0.26 19.46 -5.05
CA GLU A 135 0.22 20.68 -5.68
C GLU A 135 1.76 20.74 -5.75
N PRO A 136 2.30 21.40 -6.79
CA PRO A 136 3.74 21.47 -7.06
C PRO A 136 4.44 22.47 -6.14
N LYS A 137 4.40 22.25 -4.82
CA LYS A 137 5.46 22.72 -3.91
C LYS A 137 6.16 21.54 -3.24
N PRO A 138 6.66 20.52 -3.99
CA PRO A 138 7.46 19.48 -3.38
C PRO A 138 8.70 20.14 -2.78
N LEU A 139 8.99 19.82 -1.51
CA LEU A 139 10.31 20.07 -0.93
C LEU A 139 11.39 19.63 -1.92
N THR A 140 12.41 20.46 -2.12
CA THR A 140 13.55 20.11 -2.98
C THR A 140 14.15 18.78 -2.52
N PHE A 141 14.76 18.04 -3.44
CA PHE A 141 15.44 16.77 -3.17
C PHE A 141 16.33 16.86 -1.91
N ARG A 142 17.11 17.94 -1.81
CA ARG A 142 17.94 18.28 -0.65
C ARG A 142 17.15 18.39 0.65
N LYS A 143 16.09 19.20 0.69
CA LYS A 143 15.26 19.38 1.90
C LYS A 143 14.58 18.08 2.34
N LYS A 144 14.17 17.23 1.38
CA LYS A 144 13.62 15.90 1.70
C LYS A 144 14.68 15.01 2.34
N LEU A 145 15.89 14.99 1.81
CA LEU A 145 17.00 14.20 2.36
C LEU A 145 17.34 14.66 3.78
N VAL A 146 17.62 15.96 3.97
CA VAL A 146 17.89 16.57 5.28
C VAL A 146 16.86 16.16 6.33
N ARG A 147 15.57 16.24 5.98
CA ARG A 147 14.48 15.86 6.90
C ARG A 147 14.40 14.36 7.19
N LEU A 148 14.78 13.51 6.24
CA LEU A 148 14.73 12.05 6.41
C LEU A 148 15.95 11.51 7.13
N THR A 149 17.11 12.15 6.98
CA THR A 149 18.38 11.70 7.57
C THR A 149 18.76 12.43 8.84
N ASP A 150 18.09 13.54 9.18
CA ASP A 150 18.48 14.49 10.25
C ASP A 150 19.91 15.04 10.10
N MET A 151 20.38 15.13 8.85
CA MET A 151 21.71 15.64 8.52
C MET A 151 21.65 17.11 8.11
N THR A 152 22.78 17.81 8.13
CA THR A 152 22.86 19.22 7.71
C THR A 152 22.66 19.40 6.21
N ASP A 153 22.20 20.59 5.78
CA ASP A 153 22.15 20.96 4.36
C ASP A 153 23.53 20.80 3.68
N ALA A 154 24.62 21.14 4.38
CA ALA A 154 25.99 21.00 3.88
C ALA A 154 26.38 19.54 3.64
N TRP A 155 25.98 18.63 4.54
CA TRP A 155 26.16 17.19 4.31
C TRP A 155 25.37 16.74 3.08
N ALA A 156 24.11 17.14 2.95
CA ALA A 156 23.27 16.75 1.83
C ALA A 156 23.84 17.25 0.51
N GLU A 157 24.32 18.49 0.45
CA GLU A 157 24.97 19.07 -0.74
C GLU A 157 26.24 18.31 -1.14
N LYS A 158 27.04 17.87 -0.15
CA LYS A 158 28.23 17.04 -0.39
C LYS A 158 27.90 15.64 -0.94
N GLN A 159 26.80 15.03 -0.48
CA GLN A 159 26.42 13.67 -0.90
C GLN A 159 25.67 13.63 -2.22
N ILE A 160 24.93 14.70 -2.56
CA ILE A 160 24.19 14.81 -3.80
C ILE A 160 25.16 14.98 -4.97
N LYS A 161 25.04 14.13 -5.98
CA LYS A 161 25.86 14.14 -7.18
C LYS A 161 24.99 14.31 -8.42
N LYS A 162 25.54 14.94 -9.45
CA LYS A 162 24.97 14.95 -10.80
C LYS A 162 25.63 13.84 -11.61
N LYS A 163 24.87 12.82 -12.02
CA LYS A 163 25.36 11.70 -12.85
C LYS A 163 24.39 11.47 -14.00
N ASN A 164 24.90 11.46 -15.24
CA ASN A 164 24.08 11.36 -16.46
C ASN A 164 22.90 12.36 -16.44
N GLU A 165 23.20 13.63 -16.15
CA GLU A 165 22.22 14.72 -16.01
C GLU A 165 21.18 14.56 -14.88
N THR A 166 21.26 13.48 -14.10
CA THR A 166 20.34 13.17 -13.00
C THR A 166 20.94 13.58 -11.67
N ILE A 167 20.19 14.33 -10.87
CA ILE A 167 20.55 14.68 -9.49
C ILE A 167 20.18 13.50 -8.60
N CYS A 168 21.17 12.89 -7.94
CA CYS A 168 20.98 11.66 -7.18
C CYS A 168 21.94 11.55 -5.99
N ILE A 169 21.69 10.60 -5.10
CA ILE A 169 22.57 10.25 -3.98
C ILE A 169 23.02 8.79 -4.10
N PRO A 170 24.30 8.45 -3.95
CA PRO A 170 24.75 7.06 -3.92
C PRO A 170 24.11 6.29 -2.76
N TRP A 171 23.74 5.02 -2.97
CA TRP A 171 23.22 4.15 -1.89
C TRP A 171 24.18 4.06 -0.71
N SER A 172 25.49 3.96 -0.99
CA SER A 172 26.54 3.92 0.02
C SER A 172 26.50 5.09 1.00
N SER A 173 26.04 6.27 0.56
CA SER A 173 25.91 7.46 1.40
C SER A 173 24.72 7.41 2.36
N LEU A 174 23.68 6.62 2.05
CA LEU A 174 22.49 6.45 2.89
C LEU A 174 22.53 5.20 3.75
N ARG A 175 23.36 4.22 3.42
CA ARG A 175 23.44 2.91 4.08
C ARG A 175 23.55 3.02 5.60
N GLU A 176 24.53 3.78 6.10
CA GLU A 176 24.75 3.96 7.54
C GLU A 176 23.55 4.64 8.21
N SER A 177 22.93 5.61 7.53
CA SER A 177 21.70 6.24 8.02
C SER A 177 20.50 5.29 8.02
N VAL A 178 20.48 4.20 7.25
CA VAL A 178 19.43 3.18 7.39
C VAL A 178 19.73 2.26 8.57
N LEU A 179 20.98 1.87 8.77
CA LEU A 179 21.37 0.92 9.80
C LEU A 179 21.30 1.52 11.22
N SER A 180 21.77 2.76 11.38
CA SER A 180 22.05 3.35 12.71
C SER A 180 21.02 4.36 13.20
N HIS A 181 20.02 4.71 12.39
CA HIS A 181 19.09 5.79 12.75
C HIS A 181 18.24 5.42 13.98
N PRO A 182 18.23 6.27 15.03
CA PRO A 182 17.53 5.95 16.29
C PRO A 182 16.01 5.91 16.12
N ASP A 183 15.45 6.78 15.26
CA ASP A 183 14.03 6.75 14.88
C ASP A 183 13.75 5.64 13.84
N ILE A 184 12.99 4.64 14.28
CA ILE A 184 12.56 3.48 13.48
C ILE A 184 11.77 3.93 12.22
N LEU A 185 10.93 4.96 12.33
CA LEU A 185 10.14 5.44 11.20
C LEU A 185 11.04 6.08 10.14
N LYS A 186 12.05 6.85 10.54
CA LYS A 186 13.02 7.43 9.59
C LYS A 186 13.86 6.34 8.92
N ARG A 187 14.32 5.34 9.68
CA ARG A 187 14.98 4.14 9.15
C ARG A 187 14.13 3.44 8.08
N VAL A 188 12.87 3.15 8.39
CA VAL A 188 11.90 2.53 7.46
C VAL A 188 11.68 3.40 6.21
N ASN A 189 11.55 4.72 6.37
CA ASN A 189 11.36 5.64 5.24
C ASN A 189 12.60 5.72 4.33
N LEU A 190 13.81 5.73 4.90
CA LEU A 190 15.06 5.74 4.15
C LEU A 190 15.27 4.43 3.39
N PHE A 191 14.95 3.30 4.01
CA PHE A 191 15.00 2.00 3.33
C PHE A 191 14.00 1.93 2.17
N ALA A 192 12.77 2.43 2.37
CA ALA A 192 11.79 2.51 1.29
C ALA A 192 12.28 3.40 0.15
N LEU A 193 12.90 4.55 0.47
CA LEU A 193 13.52 5.42 -0.53
C LEU A 193 14.61 4.69 -1.33
N ALA A 194 15.40 3.82 -0.68
CA ALA A 194 16.39 3.00 -1.35
C ALA A 194 15.75 1.98 -2.31
N ILE A 195 14.69 1.27 -1.88
CA ILE A 195 13.93 0.37 -2.75
C ILE A 195 13.32 1.13 -3.94
N TYR A 196 12.75 2.32 -3.70
CA TYR A 196 12.22 3.15 -4.77
C TYR A 196 13.28 3.54 -5.79
N GLY A 197 14.47 3.97 -5.35
CA GLY A 197 15.52 4.44 -6.26
C GLY A 197 16.34 3.33 -6.92
N LEU A 198 16.50 2.17 -6.27
CA LEU A 198 17.40 1.11 -6.72
C LEU A 198 16.68 -0.07 -7.37
N VAL A 199 15.39 -0.28 -7.07
CA VAL A 199 14.62 -1.43 -7.57
C VAL A 199 13.46 -0.97 -8.43
N ILE A 200 12.66 -0.02 -7.93
CA ILE A 200 11.41 0.37 -8.59
C ILE A 200 11.64 1.36 -9.73
N PHE A 201 12.52 2.35 -9.53
CA PHE A 201 12.83 3.40 -10.49
C PHE A 201 14.36 3.53 -10.73
N PRO A 202 15.05 2.46 -11.20
CA PRO A 202 16.52 2.38 -11.23
C PRO A 202 17.17 3.19 -12.36
N ARG A 203 17.00 4.52 -12.36
CA ARG A 203 17.50 5.42 -13.41
C ARG A 203 19.01 5.34 -13.58
N VAL A 204 19.75 5.42 -12.47
CA VAL A 204 21.22 5.37 -12.46
C VAL A 204 21.67 4.29 -11.48
N LEU A 205 22.43 3.30 -11.96
CA LEU A 205 22.90 2.20 -11.11
C LEU A 205 23.71 2.71 -9.91
N GLY A 206 23.39 2.20 -8.73
CA GLY A 206 23.95 2.51 -7.42
C GLY A 206 23.46 3.81 -6.81
N HIS A 207 22.54 4.53 -7.46
CA HIS A 207 22.14 5.89 -7.07
C HIS A 207 20.62 6.03 -6.97
N ILE A 208 20.17 6.91 -6.08
CA ILE A 208 18.78 7.13 -5.72
C ILE A 208 18.38 8.56 -6.11
N GLU A 209 17.26 8.69 -6.82
CA GLU A 209 16.61 9.97 -7.12
C GLU A 209 15.36 10.11 -6.23
N ALA A 210 15.33 11.03 -5.24
CA ALA A 210 14.15 11.18 -4.37
C ALA A 210 13.08 12.10 -4.97
N LYS A 211 12.55 11.68 -6.12
CA LYS A 211 11.28 12.17 -6.66
C LYS A 211 10.13 11.33 -6.10
N THR A 212 9.80 11.52 -4.83
CA THR A 212 8.63 10.83 -4.25
C THR A 212 7.32 11.53 -4.64
N ARG A 213 6.58 10.95 -5.59
CA ARG A 213 5.14 11.21 -5.83
C ARG A 213 4.30 10.24 -4.99
N SER A 214 3.05 10.62 -4.71
CA SER A 214 2.29 10.16 -3.55
C SER A 214 1.59 8.79 -3.68
N GLN A 215 1.68 8.06 -4.79
CA GLN A 215 1.23 6.66 -4.87
C GLN A 215 2.12 5.86 -5.85
N PRO A 216 2.67 4.71 -5.41
CA PRO A 216 3.67 4.01 -6.20
C PRO A 216 3.08 3.28 -7.41
N VAL A 217 1.93 2.61 -7.30
CA VAL A 217 1.45 1.70 -8.35
C VAL A 217 1.21 2.37 -9.71
N PRO A 218 0.41 3.46 -9.85
CA PRO A 218 0.25 4.13 -11.14
C PRO A 218 1.57 4.69 -11.68
N THR A 219 2.46 5.15 -10.79
CA THR A 219 3.79 5.67 -11.14
C THR A 219 4.68 4.56 -11.71
N ILE A 220 4.66 3.36 -11.12
CA ILE A 220 5.41 2.19 -11.57
C ILE A 220 4.95 1.77 -12.97
N LEU A 221 3.64 1.69 -13.19
CA LEU A 221 3.08 1.36 -14.50
C LEU A 221 3.44 2.40 -15.55
N ALA A 222 3.31 3.69 -15.21
CA ALA A 222 3.69 4.77 -16.11
C ALA A 222 5.14 4.61 -16.59
N GLU A 223 6.09 4.38 -15.68
CA GLU A 223 7.49 4.23 -16.07
C GLU A 223 7.78 2.92 -16.79
N THR A 224 7.09 1.84 -16.42
CA THR A 224 7.18 0.56 -17.13
C THR A 224 6.77 0.74 -18.59
N PHE A 225 5.59 1.33 -18.85
CA PHE A 225 5.04 1.50 -20.20
C PHE A 225 5.87 2.46 -21.04
N ARG A 226 6.29 3.60 -20.47
CA ARG A 226 7.18 4.55 -21.15
C ARG A 226 8.51 3.90 -21.52
N SER A 227 9.06 3.10 -20.61
CA SER A 227 10.34 2.43 -20.88
C SER A 227 10.20 1.37 -21.96
N LEU A 228 9.15 0.56 -21.95
CA LEU A 228 8.86 -0.44 -22.99
C LEU A 228 8.65 0.25 -24.35
N SER A 229 7.82 1.30 -24.38
CA SER A 229 7.56 2.10 -25.57
C SER A 229 8.82 2.73 -26.14
N THR A 230 9.69 3.29 -25.30
CA THR A 230 10.98 3.84 -25.72
C THR A 230 11.89 2.76 -26.31
N CYS A 231 12.06 1.63 -25.61
CA CYS A 231 12.90 0.53 -26.07
C CYS A 231 12.39 -0.04 -27.40
N ARG A 232 11.07 -0.23 -27.53
CA ARG A 232 10.44 -0.77 -28.74
C ARG A 232 10.59 0.16 -29.93
N ARG A 233 10.27 1.45 -29.79
CA ARG A 233 10.35 2.43 -30.90
C ARG A 233 11.78 2.64 -31.39
N VAL A 234 12.76 2.62 -30.48
CA VAL A 234 14.17 2.83 -30.82
C VAL A 234 14.85 1.52 -31.27
N GLY A 235 14.32 0.36 -30.90
CA GLY A 235 14.95 -0.95 -31.15
C GLY A 235 16.15 -1.24 -30.26
N LYS A 236 16.51 -0.32 -29.36
CA LYS A 236 17.57 -0.49 -28.37
C LYS A 236 17.31 0.41 -27.16
N GLY A 237 17.95 0.08 -26.04
CA GLY A 237 17.93 0.95 -24.87
C GLY A 237 18.08 0.18 -23.57
N ARG A 238 17.86 0.88 -22.46
CA ARG A 238 17.81 0.28 -21.13
C ARG A 238 16.38 0.34 -20.63
N PHE A 239 15.92 -0.77 -20.05
CA PHE A 239 14.66 -0.78 -19.33
C PHE A 239 14.79 -0.01 -18.01
N ILE A 240 13.95 0.99 -17.82
CA ILE A 240 13.91 1.88 -16.65
C ILE A 240 12.51 1.77 -16.02
N GLY A 241 12.36 0.79 -15.16
CA GLY A 241 11.14 0.50 -14.41
C GLY A 241 11.39 -0.64 -13.42
N CYS A 242 10.33 -1.11 -12.77
CA CYS A 242 10.44 -2.23 -11.83
C CYS A 242 10.41 -3.56 -12.58
N ALA A 243 11.59 -4.05 -12.99
CA ALA A 243 11.70 -5.28 -13.76
C ALA A 243 11.23 -6.50 -12.95
N GLN A 244 11.39 -6.47 -11.62
CA GLN A 244 10.92 -7.49 -10.70
C GLN A 244 9.41 -7.65 -10.77
N LEU A 245 8.64 -6.56 -10.79
CA LEU A 245 7.18 -6.63 -10.90
C LEU A 245 6.73 -7.11 -12.26
N LEU A 246 7.35 -6.63 -13.34
CA LEU A 246 7.04 -7.08 -14.70
C LEU A 246 7.30 -8.58 -14.88
N ASN A 247 8.43 -9.06 -14.33
CA ASN A 247 8.82 -10.46 -14.32
C ASN A 247 7.83 -11.32 -13.52
N VAL A 248 7.47 -10.88 -12.31
CA VAL A 248 6.46 -11.58 -11.50
C VAL A 248 5.14 -11.62 -12.27
N TRP A 249 4.68 -10.50 -12.83
CA TRP A 249 3.41 -10.39 -13.53
C TRP A 249 3.27 -11.34 -14.70
N ILE A 250 4.26 -11.45 -15.59
CA ILE A 250 4.12 -12.34 -16.75
C ILE A 250 4.15 -13.82 -16.34
N LEU A 251 5.09 -14.20 -15.46
CA LEU A 251 5.24 -15.60 -15.04
C LEU A 251 4.05 -16.08 -14.21
N SER A 252 3.43 -15.14 -13.52
CA SER A 252 2.17 -15.30 -12.82
C SER A 252 1.00 -15.70 -13.72
N HIS A 253 0.95 -15.19 -14.94
CA HIS A 253 -0.05 -15.59 -15.93
C HIS A 253 0.28 -16.92 -16.61
N PHE A 254 1.49 -17.46 -16.44
CA PHE A 254 1.83 -18.85 -16.78
C PHE A 254 1.77 -19.79 -15.58
N TRP A 255 1.47 -19.25 -14.40
CA TRP A 255 1.26 -20.04 -13.20
C TRP A 255 -0.16 -20.59 -13.19
N LYS A 256 -0.33 -21.78 -13.76
CA LYS A 256 -1.51 -22.62 -13.54
C LYS A 256 -1.54 -23.08 -12.07
N VAL A 257 -1.89 -22.20 -11.15
CA VAL A 257 -2.47 -22.61 -9.86
C VAL A 257 -3.94 -22.82 -10.15
N GLU A 258 -4.46 -23.99 -9.81
CA GLU A 258 -5.90 -24.10 -9.68
C GLU A 258 -6.41 -23.08 -8.67
N ARG A 259 -7.65 -22.67 -8.89
CA ARG A 259 -8.44 -21.80 -8.03
C ARG A 259 -8.62 -22.46 -6.66
N THR A 260 -7.58 -22.56 -5.83
CA THR A 260 -7.81 -22.84 -4.41
C THR A 260 -8.60 -21.64 -3.90
N PRO A 261 -9.89 -21.80 -3.55
CA PRO A 261 -10.72 -20.69 -3.08
C PRO A 261 -10.05 -19.99 -1.88
N PHE A 262 -9.20 -20.71 -1.16
CA PHE A 262 -8.42 -20.22 -0.03
C PHE A 262 -7.62 -18.94 -0.30
N HIS A 263 -6.92 -18.80 -1.44
CA HIS A 263 -6.13 -17.59 -1.73
C HIS A 263 -7.00 -16.38 -2.04
N MET A 264 -8.17 -16.61 -2.65
CA MET A 264 -9.16 -15.57 -2.97
C MET A 264 -9.74 -14.93 -1.71
N PHE A 265 -9.84 -15.70 -0.61
CA PHE A 265 -10.47 -15.25 0.64
C PHE A 265 -9.48 -14.94 1.78
N SER A 266 -8.24 -15.41 1.70
CA SER A 266 -7.25 -15.19 2.76
C SER A 266 -6.65 -13.78 2.69
N LYS A 267 -7.00 -12.91 3.64
CA LYS A 267 -6.41 -11.57 3.78
C LYS A 267 -4.90 -11.58 4.05
N THR A 268 -4.37 -12.70 4.53
CA THR A 268 -2.95 -12.88 4.91
C THR A 268 -2.08 -13.38 3.76
N PHE A 269 -2.66 -13.76 2.61
CA PHE A 269 -1.87 -14.19 1.46
C PHE A 269 -0.97 -13.06 0.95
N ALA A 270 0.33 -13.35 0.84
CA ALA A 270 1.38 -12.47 0.32
C ALA A 270 1.87 -12.98 -1.05
N PRO A 271 1.41 -12.37 -2.17
CA PRO A 271 1.66 -12.91 -3.51
C PRO A 271 3.15 -13.01 -3.87
N LEU A 272 3.94 -12.00 -3.49
CA LEU A 272 5.39 -12.00 -3.75
C LEU A 272 6.13 -13.07 -2.94
N GLU A 273 5.68 -13.35 -1.71
CA GLU A 273 6.26 -14.42 -0.90
C GLU A 273 5.94 -15.79 -1.50
N ALA A 274 4.70 -15.99 -1.97
CA ALA A 274 4.29 -17.21 -2.67
C ALA A 274 5.10 -17.41 -3.97
N TYR A 275 5.31 -16.35 -4.74
CA TYR A 275 6.17 -16.35 -5.92
C TYR A 275 7.60 -16.80 -5.59
N LEU A 276 8.19 -16.30 -4.50
CA LEU A 276 9.56 -16.65 -4.09
C LEU A 276 9.73 -18.10 -3.65
N LYS A 277 8.66 -18.74 -3.14
CA LYS A 277 8.66 -20.15 -2.75
C LYS A 277 8.55 -21.10 -3.93
N LYS A 278 8.14 -20.61 -5.10
CA LYS A 278 7.94 -21.42 -6.29
C LYS A 278 9.27 -21.66 -7.04
N GLY A 279 9.44 -22.89 -7.52
CA GLY A 279 10.49 -23.23 -8.48
C GLY A 279 10.12 -22.72 -9.87
N TRP A 280 10.73 -21.63 -10.30
CA TRP A 280 10.61 -21.12 -11.67
C TRP A 280 11.66 -21.78 -12.58
N PRO A 281 11.34 -22.08 -13.85
CA PRO A 281 12.31 -22.52 -14.84
C PRO A 281 13.52 -21.59 -14.83
N ARG A 282 14.71 -22.18 -14.92
CA ARG A 282 15.98 -21.45 -14.95
C ARG A 282 16.62 -21.61 -16.31
N GLU A 283 17.40 -20.61 -16.71
CA GLU A 283 18.26 -20.69 -17.90
C GLU A 283 17.49 -20.85 -19.22
N VAL A 284 16.24 -20.36 -19.26
CA VAL A 284 15.46 -20.28 -20.50
C VAL A 284 16.00 -19.14 -21.36
N THR A 285 16.30 -19.41 -22.63
CA THR A 285 16.90 -18.44 -23.56
C THR A 285 15.85 -17.45 -24.09
N GLU A 286 16.30 -16.26 -24.55
CA GLU A 286 15.41 -15.29 -25.20
C GLU A 286 14.66 -15.91 -26.37
N GLN A 287 15.33 -16.68 -27.23
CA GLN A 287 14.71 -17.31 -28.39
C GLN A 287 13.62 -18.32 -28.00
N HIS A 288 13.82 -19.05 -26.90
CA HIS A 288 12.80 -19.95 -26.38
C HIS A 288 11.57 -19.15 -25.92
N TRP A 289 11.76 -18.09 -25.13
CA TRP A 289 10.65 -17.22 -24.72
C TRP A 289 9.93 -16.56 -25.90
N VAL A 290 10.67 -16.08 -26.91
CA VAL A 290 10.09 -15.52 -28.14
C VAL A 290 9.21 -16.55 -28.84
N SER A 291 9.68 -17.79 -28.97
CA SER A 291 8.90 -18.87 -29.58
C SER A 291 7.65 -19.19 -28.75
N VAL A 292 7.74 -19.22 -27.42
CA VAL A 292 6.57 -19.38 -26.53
C VAL A 292 5.55 -18.26 -26.76
N PHE A 293 5.98 -17.00 -26.80
CA PHE A 293 5.09 -15.86 -27.00
C PHE A 293 4.47 -15.80 -28.41
N GLN A 294 5.19 -16.25 -29.44
CA GLN A 294 4.67 -16.36 -30.81
C GLN A 294 3.60 -17.43 -30.97
N ASN A 295 3.67 -18.49 -30.16
CA ASN A 295 2.78 -19.64 -30.24
C ASN A 295 1.82 -19.72 -29.04
N LEU A 296 1.70 -18.64 -28.27
CA LEU A 296 0.92 -18.63 -27.04
C LEU A 296 -0.57 -18.88 -27.33
N ARG A 297 -1.19 -19.82 -26.63
CA ARG A 297 -2.61 -20.15 -26.77
C ARG A 297 -3.41 -19.79 -25.52
N VAL A 298 -4.72 -19.70 -25.66
CA VAL A 298 -5.65 -19.37 -24.57
C VAL A 298 -5.47 -20.32 -23.38
N GLU A 299 -5.33 -21.61 -23.65
CA GLU A 299 -5.15 -22.66 -22.64
C GLU A 299 -3.80 -22.60 -21.90
N ASP A 300 -2.84 -21.85 -22.43
CA ASP A 300 -1.53 -21.67 -21.81
C ASP A 300 -1.53 -20.49 -20.80
N ILE A 301 -2.61 -19.68 -20.79
CA ILE A 301 -2.74 -18.46 -19.99
C ILE A 301 -3.67 -18.68 -18.79
N THR A 302 -3.15 -18.39 -17.61
CA THR A 302 -3.94 -18.16 -16.40
C THR A 302 -4.44 -16.73 -16.41
N TRP A 303 -5.61 -16.53 -17.04
CA TRP A 303 -6.18 -15.21 -17.27
C TRP A 303 -6.31 -14.38 -15.99
N ARG A 304 -7.03 -14.91 -15.00
CA ARG A 304 -7.14 -14.28 -13.69
C ARG A 304 -6.05 -14.80 -12.77
N ALA A 305 -5.08 -13.95 -12.47
CA ALA A 305 -4.00 -14.32 -11.57
C ALA A 305 -4.54 -14.63 -10.15
N PRO A 306 -4.02 -15.68 -9.46
CA PRO A 306 -4.60 -16.20 -8.21
C PRO A 306 -4.77 -15.20 -7.04
N TRP A 307 -3.97 -14.12 -7.00
CA TRP A 307 -4.06 -13.09 -5.95
C TRP A 307 -5.03 -11.94 -6.24
N ILE A 308 -5.62 -11.87 -7.42
CA ILE A 308 -6.53 -10.77 -7.76
C ILE A 308 -7.84 -10.94 -6.98
N ARG A 309 -8.01 -10.11 -5.94
CA ARG A 309 -9.25 -10.03 -5.15
C ARG A 309 -10.25 -9.02 -5.70
N HIS A 310 -9.79 -8.03 -6.46
CA HIS A 310 -10.61 -6.88 -6.87
C HIS A 310 -11.77 -7.30 -7.79
N SER A 311 -12.92 -6.65 -7.57
CA SER A 311 -14.17 -6.80 -8.33
C SER A 311 -14.48 -5.58 -9.19
N VAL A 312 -13.54 -4.63 -9.32
CA VAL A 312 -13.72 -3.41 -10.11
C VAL A 312 -12.48 -3.11 -10.93
N LEU A 313 -12.69 -2.60 -12.14
CA LEU A 313 -11.67 -2.16 -13.08
C LEU A 313 -11.81 -0.66 -13.28
N LEU A 314 -10.76 0.11 -12.97
CA LEU A 314 -10.68 1.50 -13.38
C LEU A 314 -10.52 1.53 -14.90
N TYR A 315 -11.45 2.16 -15.63
CA TYR A 315 -11.39 2.14 -17.10
C TYR A 315 -11.38 3.51 -17.77
N LYS A 316 -11.91 4.54 -17.10
CA LYS A 316 -12.08 5.87 -17.69
C LYS A 316 -11.87 6.97 -16.66
N TYR A 317 -11.38 8.11 -17.15
CA TYR A 317 -10.98 9.25 -16.36
C TYR A 317 -11.56 10.56 -16.93
N GLY A 318 -12.45 11.25 -16.21
CA GLY A 318 -13.01 12.54 -16.62
C GLY A 318 -13.50 12.54 -18.08
N GLY A 319 -13.01 13.50 -18.87
CA GLY A 319 -13.29 13.59 -20.31
C GLY A 319 -12.40 12.72 -21.23
N GLN A 320 -11.44 11.97 -20.69
CA GLN A 320 -10.62 11.02 -21.45
C GLN A 320 -11.30 9.66 -21.49
N ASP A 321 -11.16 8.94 -22.60
CA ASP A 321 -11.77 7.61 -22.80
C ASP A 321 -10.89 6.45 -22.33
N TRP A 322 -9.75 6.78 -21.72
CA TRP A 322 -8.76 5.88 -21.14
C TRP A 322 -8.10 6.61 -19.94
N VAL A 323 -7.18 5.94 -19.25
CA VAL A 323 -6.59 6.39 -17.97
C VAL A 323 -5.21 7.05 -18.18
N PRO A 324 -5.01 8.33 -17.84
CA PRO A 324 -3.69 8.97 -17.92
C PRO A 324 -2.81 8.64 -16.70
N LEU A 325 -1.73 7.90 -16.89
CA LEU A 325 -0.77 7.60 -15.82
C LEU A 325 0.33 8.68 -15.76
N LEU A 326 0.64 9.22 -14.57
CA LEU A 326 1.82 10.07 -14.38
C LEU A 326 2.92 9.31 -13.63
N GLY A 327 4.08 9.26 -14.27
CA GLY A 327 5.31 8.77 -13.69
C GLY A 327 6.14 9.85 -12.98
N LEU A 328 7.41 9.54 -12.76
CA LEU A 328 8.45 10.42 -12.26
C LEU A 328 9.04 11.32 -13.35
N TRP A 329 9.07 10.86 -14.60
CA TRP A 329 9.73 11.54 -15.71
C TRP A 329 8.76 11.97 -16.84
N GLY A 330 7.48 11.63 -16.72
CA GLY A 330 6.43 12.10 -17.64
C GLY A 330 5.09 11.43 -17.43
N GLY A 331 4.20 11.48 -18.43
CA GLY A 331 2.93 10.76 -18.44
C GLY A 331 2.76 9.87 -19.68
N VAL A 332 1.86 8.89 -19.57
CA VAL A 332 1.51 7.94 -20.64
C VAL A 332 0.03 7.52 -20.52
N GLY A 333 -0.59 7.17 -21.64
CA GLY A 333 -1.95 6.67 -21.68
C GLY A 333 -2.00 5.19 -21.29
N TYR A 334 -3.12 4.76 -20.73
CA TYR A 334 -3.36 3.38 -20.34
C TYR A 334 -4.83 3.06 -20.60
N ALA A 335 -5.11 2.04 -21.42
CA ALA A 335 -6.47 1.62 -21.75
C ALA A 335 -6.79 0.24 -21.13
N PRO A 336 -7.19 0.19 -19.85
CA PRO A 336 -7.53 -1.03 -19.11
C PRO A 336 -8.55 -1.95 -19.81
N LEU A 337 -9.48 -1.38 -20.58
CA LEU A 337 -10.48 -2.16 -21.32
C LEU A 337 -9.87 -3.06 -22.41
N LEU A 338 -8.60 -2.89 -22.78
CA LEU A 338 -7.88 -3.79 -23.69
C LEU A 338 -7.67 -5.19 -23.12
N VAL A 339 -7.66 -5.35 -21.80
CA VAL A 339 -7.20 -6.57 -21.12
C VAL A 339 -8.19 -7.10 -20.09
N GLN A 340 -9.48 -6.99 -20.39
CA GLN A 340 -10.56 -7.45 -19.49
C GLN A 340 -10.51 -8.97 -19.24
N ARG A 341 -9.94 -9.73 -20.19
CA ARG A 341 -9.71 -11.17 -20.02
C ARG A 341 -8.84 -11.48 -18.82
N GLN A 342 -7.87 -10.62 -18.46
CA GLN A 342 -7.03 -10.78 -17.26
C GLN A 342 -7.83 -10.79 -15.93
N PHE A 343 -9.12 -10.47 -15.99
CA PHE A 343 -10.04 -10.49 -14.85
C PHE A 343 -11.14 -11.55 -14.98
N SER A 344 -11.04 -12.43 -15.97
CA SER A 344 -12.11 -13.35 -16.40
C SER A 344 -13.40 -12.61 -16.80
N SER A 345 -13.26 -11.45 -17.44
CA SER A 345 -14.37 -10.68 -17.99
C SER A 345 -14.44 -10.80 -19.51
N ARG A 346 -15.63 -10.62 -20.08
CA ARG A 346 -15.85 -10.65 -21.53
C ARG A 346 -15.10 -9.50 -22.21
N GLN A 347 -14.30 -9.83 -23.22
CA GLN A 347 -13.54 -8.84 -23.98
C GLN A 347 -14.37 -8.27 -25.11
N PHE A 348 -14.47 -6.93 -25.14
CA PHE A 348 -15.10 -6.17 -26.21
C PHE A 348 -14.14 -5.12 -26.76
N ARG A 349 -14.49 -4.51 -27.89
CA ARG A 349 -13.65 -3.49 -28.55
C ARG A 349 -13.51 -2.24 -27.65
N PRO A 350 -12.30 -1.91 -27.18
CA PRO A 350 -12.08 -0.79 -26.27
C PRO A 350 -12.03 0.55 -27.02
N ALA A 351 -12.38 1.63 -26.33
CA ALA A 351 -12.12 2.99 -26.79
C ALA A 351 -10.62 3.30 -26.68
N THR A 352 -9.99 3.61 -27.82
CA THR A 352 -8.53 3.75 -27.94
C THR A 352 -8.10 5.00 -28.73
N GLY A 353 -9.04 5.74 -29.32
CA GLY A 353 -8.77 7.00 -30.00
C GLY A 353 -7.94 7.96 -29.12
N GLY A 354 -6.84 8.47 -29.68
CA GLY A 354 -5.94 9.40 -28.99
C GLY A 354 -4.91 8.76 -28.03
N LEU A 355 -4.93 7.44 -27.84
CA LEU A 355 -4.07 6.75 -26.87
C LEU A 355 -2.59 6.80 -27.26
N ALA A 356 -2.26 6.48 -28.52
CA ALA A 356 -0.88 6.49 -29.03
C ALA A 356 -0.22 7.87 -28.95
N GLN A 357 -1.02 8.94 -29.02
CA GLN A 357 -0.56 10.33 -28.99
C GLN A 357 -0.41 10.84 -27.55
N PHE A 358 -0.85 10.09 -26.53
CA PHE A 358 -0.81 10.49 -25.14
C PHE A 358 0.46 9.99 -24.43
N GLU A 359 1.61 10.53 -24.83
CA GLU A 359 2.87 10.35 -24.11
C GLU A 359 3.63 11.69 -24.07
N PHE A 360 4.13 12.09 -22.90
CA PHE A 360 4.86 13.36 -22.76
C PHE A 360 5.90 13.32 -21.65
N THR A 361 6.99 14.08 -21.75
CA THR A 361 8.03 14.18 -20.72
C THR A 361 7.82 15.41 -19.84
N PHE A 362 8.32 15.40 -18.59
CA PHE A 362 8.32 16.60 -17.73
C PHE A 362 9.38 17.65 -18.10
N ALA A 363 10.13 17.43 -19.18
CA ALA A 363 11.01 18.42 -19.80
C ALA A 363 10.36 19.08 -21.03
N GLY A 364 9.25 18.55 -21.53
CA GLY A 364 8.57 19.04 -22.73
C GLY A 364 7.75 20.31 -22.49
N GLU A 365 7.50 21.07 -23.54
CA GLU A 365 6.69 22.29 -23.45
C GLU A 365 5.25 22.00 -22.97
N GLY A 366 4.71 22.88 -22.12
CA GLY A 366 3.33 22.77 -21.64
C GLY A 366 3.05 21.60 -20.68
N TYR A 367 4.05 20.83 -20.25
CA TYR A 367 3.86 19.66 -19.38
C TYR A 367 3.13 20.00 -18.07
N MET A 368 3.40 21.17 -17.47
CA MET A 368 2.74 21.61 -16.24
C MET A 368 1.24 21.83 -16.44
N LYS A 369 0.82 22.31 -17.61
CA LYS A 369 -0.59 22.42 -17.97
C LYS A 369 -1.20 21.03 -18.07
N ARG A 370 -0.57 20.11 -18.81
CA ARG A 370 -1.02 18.70 -18.91
C ARG A 370 -1.15 18.03 -17.54
N VAL A 371 -0.14 18.17 -16.67
CA VAL A 371 -0.18 17.60 -15.30
C VAL A 371 -1.31 18.19 -14.47
N ARG A 372 -1.57 19.51 -14.56
CA ARG A 372 -2.70 20.16 -13.88
C ARG A 372 -4.04 19.72 -14.44
N ASP A 373 -4.17 19.60 -15.76
CA ASP A 373 -5.40 19.17 -16.42
C ASP A 373 -5.72 17.73 -16.06
N ILE A 374 -4.71 16.86 -16.07
CA ILE A 374 -4.82 15.49 -15.56
C ILE A 374 -5.26 15.53 -14.10
N ALA A 375 -4.51 16.20 -13.20
CA ALA A 375 -4.82 16.24 -11.77
C ALA A 375 -6.20 16.84 -11.44
N LYS A 376 -6.67 17.84 -12.19
CA LYS A 376 -8.02 18.39 -12.08
C LYS A 376 -9.05 17.37 -12.52
N SER A 377 -8.79 16.74 -13.67
CA SER A 377 -9.66 15.69 -14.18
C SER A 377 -9.82 14.66 -13.08
N TRP A 378 -8.71 14.19 -12.41
CA TRP A 378 -8.53 13.58 -11.04
C TRP A 378 -9.74 13.16 -10.14
N LYS A 379 -10.78 13.99 -10.20
CA LYS A 379 -11.97 14.00 -9.35
C LYS A 379 -13.16 13.17 -9.88
N GLU A 380 -13.18 12.86 -11.18
CA GLU A 380 -14.22 12.11 -11.90
C GLU A 380 -13.71 10.75 -12.43
N ILE A 381 -13.79 9.73 -11.58
CA ILE A 381 -13.26 8.39 -11.86
C ILE A 381 -14.42 7.43 -12.19
N HIS A 382 -14.24 6.60 -13.23
CA HIS A 382 -15.25 5.62 -13.65
C HIS A 382 -14.71 4.20 -13.52
N PHE A 383 -15.51 3.35 -12.88
CA PHE A 383 -15.20 1.94 -12.64
C PHE A 383 -16.21 1.04 -13.34
N MET A 384 -15.74 -0.12 -13.78
CA MET A 384 -16.55 -1.21 -14.30
C MET A 384 -16.53 -2.35 -13.27
N GLU A 385 -17.69 -2.92 -12.95
CA GLU A 385 -17.77 -4.09 -12.07
C GLU A 385 -17.34 -5.34 -12.86
N LEU A 386 -16.34 -6.07 -12.36
CA LEU A 386 -15.81 -7.25 -13.02
C LEU A 386 -16.73 -8.44 -12.70
N ALA A 387 -17.57 -8.82 -13.65
CA ALA A 387 -18.32 -10.07 -13.58
C ALA A 387 -17.44 -11.25 -14.00
N LEU A 388 -17.51 -12.36 -13.25
CA LEU A 388 -16.89 -13.63 -13.60
C LEU A 388 -17.66 -14.23 -14.79
N TYR A 389 -17.26 -13.89 -16.01
CA TYR A 389 -17.77 -14.53 -17.21
C TYR A 389 -16.94 -15.78 -17.53
N ALA A 390 -17.54 -16.70 -18.29
CA ALA A 390 -16.75 -17.58 -19.14
C ALA A 390 -15.93 -16.68 -20.08
N ASP A 391 -14.62 -16.92 -20.15
CA ASP A 391 -13.68 -16.21 -21.02
C ASP A 391 -14.21 -16.17 -22.46
N THR A 392 -14.77 -15.01 -22.85
CA THR A 392 -15.49 -14.86 -24.12
C THR A 392 -15.10 -13.57 -24.81
N LEU A 393 -14.97 -13.65 -26.13
CA LEU A 393 -14.67 -12.52 -27.01
C LEU A 393 -15.96 -12.06 -27.71
N THR A 394 -16.11 -10.76 -27.96
CA THR A 394 -17.09 -10.30 -28.96
C THR A 394 -16.50 -10.43 -30.36
N GLN A 395 -17.32 -10.78 -31.35
CA GLN A 395 -16.90 -10.87 -32.75
C GLN A 395 -16.23 -9.57 -33.25
N ASP A 396 -16.79 -8.41 -32.90
CA ASP A 396 -16.23 -7.09 -33.25
C ASP A 396 -14.82 -6.87 -32.71
N TYR A 397 -14.50 -7.44 -31.54
CA TYR A 397 -13.17 -7.33 -30.95
C TYR A 397 -12.17 -8.19 -31.71
N ASP A 398 -12.54 -9.43 -32.05
CA ASP A 398 -11.69 -10.34 -32.81
C ASP A 398 -11.35 -9.77 -34.20
N ILE A 399 -12.36 -9.25 -34.92
CA ILE A 399 -12.15 -8.60 -36.23
C ILE A 399 -11.23 -7.39 -36.09
N TRP A 400 -11.53 -6.49 -35.15
CA TRP A 400 -10.73 -5.29 -34.92
C TRP A 400 -9.28 -5.62 -34.54
N ARG A 401 -9.08 -6.61 -33.67
CA ARG A 401 -7.75 -7.04 -33.24
C ARG A 401 -6.95 -7.62 -34.41
N ARG A 402 -7.54 -8.50 -35.22
CA ARG A 402 -6.86 -9.09 -36.38
C ARG A 402 -6.40 -8.03 -37.37
N GLN A 403 -7.23 -7.03 -37.63
CA GLN A 403 -6.86 -5.88 -38.46
C GLN A 403 -5.66 -5.12 -37.87
N ARG A 404 -5.71 -4.80 -36.57
CA ARG A 404 -4.59 -4.14 -35.86
C ARG A 404 -3.29 -4.94 -35.93
N VAL A 405 -3.31 -6.23 -35.60
CA VAL A 405 -2.10 -7.07 -35.50
C VAL A 405 -1.49 -7.37 -36.86
N SER A 406 -2.29 -7.46 -37.93
CA SER A 406 -1.77 -7.67 -39.29
C SER A 406 -0.79 -6.57 -39.75
N SER A 407 -0.81 -5.40 -39.11
CA SER A 407 0.15 -4.31 -39.36
C SER A 407 1.51 -4.46 -38.66
N GLN A 408 1.63 -5.40 -37.72
CA GLN A 408 2.85 -5.67 -36.94
C GLN A 408 3.61 -6.82 -37.60
N GLN A 409 4.58 -6.51 -38.46
CA GLN A 409 5.47 -7.52 -39.05
C GLN A 409 6.39 -8.12 -37.97
N ILE A 410 6.00 -9.24 -37.37
CA ILE A 410 6.88 -10.08 -36.57
C ILE A 410 7.17 -11.34 -37.38
N SER A 411 8.43 -11.57 -37.73
CA SER A 411 8.85 -12.77 -38.45
C SER A 411 8.56 -14.04 -37.65
N SER A 412 7.89 -15.00 -38.30
CA SER A 412 7.64 -16.33 -37.73
C SER A 412 8.96 -17.05 -37.50
N THR A 413 9.13 -17.69 -36.33
CA THR A 413 10.24 -18.62 -36.12
C THR A 413 9.90 -20.00 -36.70
N ASN A 414 10.90 -20.72 -37.21
CA ASN A 414 10.76 -22.09 -37.74
C ASN A 414 10.75 -23.17 -36.65
N TYR A 415 10.79 -22.76 -35.37
CA TYR A 415 10.88 -23.65 -34.21
C TYR A 415 9.77 -23.30 -33.21
N THR A 416 8.98 -24.31 -32.83
CA THR A 416 7.94 -24.18 -31.79
C THR A 416 8.48 -24.72 -30.47
N ALA A 417 8.80 -23.81 -29.55
CA ALA A 417 9.14 -24.15 -28.18
C ALA A 417 7.86 -24.51 -27.41
N GLN A 418 7.91 -25.58 -26.61
CA GLN A 418 6.86 -25.81 -25.62
C GLN A 418 7.03 -24.79 -24.48
N ASN A 419 5.90 -24.38 -23.91
CA ASN A 419 5.91 -23.56 -22.70
C ASN A 419 6.63 -24.35 -21.58
N PRO A 420 7.72 -23.82 -21.00
CA PRO A 420 8.52 -24.54 -20.00
C PRO A 420 7.73 -24.79 -18.70
N PHE A 421 6.56 -24.16 -18.55
CA PHE A 421 5.63 -24.40 -17.45
C PHE A 421 4.68 -25.57 -17.66
N LEU A 422 4.67 -26.22 -18.83
CA LEU A 422 3.81 -27.38 -19.11
C LEU A 422 4.54 -28.72 -18.96
N GLU A 423 5.88 -28.73 -18.94
CA GLU A 423 6.65 -29.96 -18.75
C GLU A 423 6.57 -30.46 -17.29
N GLY A 424 6.12 -31.70 -17.11
CA GLY A 424 6.17 -32.39 -15.81
C GLY A 424 5.27 -31.80 -14.71
N MET A 425 4.30 -30.96 -15.06
CA MET A 425 3.34 -30.41 -14.08
C MET A 425 2.45 -31.53 -13.52
N PRO A 426 2.39 -31.69 -12.17
CA PRO A 426 1.42 -32.57 -11.54
C PRO A 426 -0.01 -32.18 -11.94
N SER A 427 -0.93 -33.15 -11.87
CA SER A 427 -2.33 -32.84 -12.17
C SER A 427 -2.85 -31.71 -11.29
N GLU A 428 -3.76 -30.92 -11.84
CA GLU A 428 -4.52 -29.87 -11.18
C GLU A 428 -4.95 -30.25 -9.74
N LEU A 429 -5.61 -31.39 -9.59
CA LEU A 429 -6.05 -31.96 -8.32
C LEU A 429 -4.91 -32.25 -7.32
N GLU A 430 -3.76 -32.68 -7.84
CA GLU A 430 -2.60 -33.05 -7.02
C GLU A 430 -1.94 -31.81 -6.42
N ILE A 431 -1.83 -30.73 -7.19
CA ILE A 431 -1.31 -29.43 -6.70
C ILE A 431 -2.23 -28.89 -5.60
N ALA A 432 -3.54 -28.87 -5.83
CA ALA A 432 -4.53 -28.38 -4.87
C ALA A 432 -4.49 -29.18 -3.56
N ARG A 433 -4.37 -30.51 -3.64
CA ARG A 433 -4.25 -31.39 -2.47
C ARG A 433 -2.98 -31.08 -1.67
N GLN A 434 -1.83 -30.91 -2.33
CA GLN A 434 -0.58 -30.60 -1.64
C GLN A 434 -0.63 -29.24 -0.94
N GLU A 435 -1.21 -28.22 -1.58
CA GLU A 435 -1.37 -26.89 -0.97
C GLU A 435 -2.30 -26.93 0.24
N PHE A 436 -3.45 -27.61 0.12
CA PHE A 436 -4.39 -27.78 1.22
C PHE A 436 -3.74 -28.45 2.42
N GLU A 437 -2.99 -29.53 2.21
CA GLU A 437 -2.29 -30.23 3.31
C GLU A 437 -1.19 -29.37 3.94
N ARG A 438 -0.43 -28.59 3.15
CA ARG A 438 0.56 -27.64 3.69
C ARG A 438 -0.08 -26.57 4.58
N GLU A 439 -1.18 -25.97 4.13
CA GLU A 439 -1.85 -24.92 4.91
C GLU A 439 -2.55 -25.49 6.14
N LYS A 440 -3.15 -26.69 6.04
CA LYS A 440 -3.69 -27.42 7.18
C LYS A 440 -2.61 -27.70 8.23
N ALA A 441 -1.42 -28.13 7.81
CA ALA A 441 -0.29 -28.35 8.71
C ALA A 441 0.16 -27.05 9.39
N LYS A 442 0.24 -25.95 8.64
CA LYS A 442 0.57 -24.62 9.17
C LYS A 442 -0.47 -24.13 10.18
N MET A 443 -1.76 -24.17 9.83
CA MET A 443 -2.85 -23.78 10.74
C MET A 443 -2.86 -24.62 12.02
N SER A 444 -2.55 -25.91 11.91
CA SER A 444 -2.44 -26.80 13.09
C SER A 444 -1.29 -26.38 14.01
N LYS A 445 -0.16 -25.96 13.44
CA LYS A 445 0.99 -25.44 14.19
C LYS A 445 0.69 -24.09 14.86
N ASP A 446 0.05 -23.18 14.15
CA ASP A 446 -0.35 -21.87 14.67
C ASP A 446 -1.37 -22.03 15.81
N LEU A 447 -2.36 -22.92 15.65
CA LEU A 447 -3.32 -23.25 16.70
C LEU A 447 -2.63 -23.77 17.96
N SER A 448 -1.68 -24.70 17.81
CA SER A 448 -0.89 -25.24 18.94
C SER A 448 -0.09 -24.14 19.64
N THR A 449 0.46 -23.18 18.89
CA THR A 449 1.28 -22.09 19.44
C THR A 449 0.40 -21.10 20.22
N LEU A 450 -0.76 -20.73 19.65
CA LEU A 450 -1.76 -19.89 20.32
C LEU A 450 -2.33 -20.57 21.58
N GLN A 451 -2.49 -21.88 21.58
CA GLN A 451 -2.92 -22.63 22.77
C GLN A 451 -1.87 -22.53 23.89
N GLU A 452 -0.58 -22.64 23.57
CA GLU A 452 0.51 -22.48 24.53
C GLU A 452 0.57 -21.04 25.06
N GLU A 453 0.52 -20.03 24.19
CA GLU A 453 0.49 -18.62 24.60
C GLU A 453 -0.72 -18.32 25.51
N ASN A 454 -1.90 -18.85 25.18
CA ASN A 454 -3.09 -18.69 26.00
C ASN A 454 -2.93 -19.34 27.39
N TYR A 455 -2.25 -20.49 27.46
CA TYR A 455 -1.93 -21.15 28.72
C TYR A 455 -0.97 -20.31 29.56
N GLN A 456 0.10 -19.76 28.96
CA GLN A 456 1.03 -18.87 29.64
C GLN A 456 0.35 -17.59 30.16
N LEU A 457 -0.46 -16.94 29.33
CA LEU A 457 -1.22 -15.74 29.73
C LEU A 457 -2.21 -16.03 30.87
N LYS A 458 -2.83 -17.22 30.90
CA LYS A 458 -3.69 -17.63 32.04
C LYS A 458 -2.89 -17.72 33.34
N ILE A 459 -1.67 -18.27 33.28
CA ILE A 459 -0.78 -18.33 34.45
C ILE A 459 -0.41 -16.92 34.90
N GLU A 460 0.02 -16.05 33.99
CA GLU A 460 0.37 -14.65 34.32
C GLU A 460 -0.79 -13.89 34.96
N VAL A 461 -2.00 -14.01 34.39
CA VAL A 461 -3.21 -13.39 34.96
C VAL A 461 -3.50 -13.94 36.36
N GLN A 462 -3.28 -15.23 36.62
CA GLN A 462 -3.46 -15.83 37.94
C GLN A 462 -2.42 -15.35 38.95
N VAL A 463 -1.16 -15.23 38.53
CA VAL A 463 -0.07 -14.68 39.35
C VAL A 463 -0.39 -13.22 39.71
N GLU A 464 -0.79 -12.42 38.73
CA GLU A 464 -1.08 -11.01 38.96
C GLU A 464 -2.31 -10.82 39.84
N ARG A 465 -3.38 -11.61 39.64
CA ARG A 465 -4.54 -11.66 40.55
C ARG A 465 -4.13 -11.98 41.99
N SER A 466 -3.18 -12.89 42.18
CA SER A 466 -2.68 -13.26 43.51
C SER A 466 -1.88 -12.13 44.15
N ARG A 467 -1.05 -11.43 43.37
CA ARG A 467 -0.32 -10.23 43.80
C ARG A 467 -1.28 -9.10 44.20
N THR A 468 -2.28 -8.81 43.37
CA THR A 468 -3.29 -7.78 43.67
C THR A 468 -4.04 -8.08 44.97
N LYS A 469 -4.45 -9.34 45.19
CA LYS A 469 -5.09 -9.76 46.45
C LYS A 469 -4.18 -9.57 47.67
N LYS A 470 -2.88 -9.86 47.53
CA LYS A 470 -1.91 -9.65 48.61
C LYS A 470 -1.79 -8.17 48.96
N VAL A 471 -1.58 -7.32 47.96
CA VAL A 471 -1.50 -5.85 48.13
C VAL A 471 -2.79 -5.30 48.75
N GLN A 472 -3.96 -5.81 48.33
CA GLN A 472 -5.24 -5.39 48.89
C GLN A 472 -5.38 -5.72 50.38
N ARG A 473 -4.93 -6.91 50.81
CA ARG A 473 -4.90 -7.30 52.23
C ARG A 473 -3.92 -6.44 53.04
N GLU A 474 -2.73 -6.21 52.51
CA GLU A 474 -1.73 -5.34 53.17
C GLU A 474 -2.28 -3.91 53.34
N ALA A 475 -2.92 -3.35 52.31
CA ALA A 475 -3.55 -2.04 52.38
C ALA A 475 -4.73 -1.99 53.38
N GLU A 476 -5.46 -3.09 53.57
CA GLU A 476 -6.53 -3.19 54.56
C GLU A 476 -6.00 -3.28 56.00
N ILE A 477 -4.90 -4.02 56.22
CA ILE A 477 -4.22 -4.06 57.53
C ILE A 477 -3.72 -2.67 57.91
N VAL A 478 -2.98 -2.01 57.01
CA VAL A 478 -2.44 -0.66 57.25
C VAL A 478 -3.56 0.34 57.56
N ARG A 479 -4.65 0.34 56.77
CA ARG A 479 -5.80 1.20 57.05
C ARG A 479 -6.42 0.94 58.42
N ASN A 480 -6.54 -0.33 58.84
CA ASN A 480 -7.10 -0.67 60.14
C ASN A 480 -6.16 -0.28 61.28
N ASP A 481 -4.85 -0.39 61.10
CA ASP A 481 -3.85 0.06 62.08
C ASP A 481 -3.87 1.59 62.22
N ASP A 482 -3.83 2.32 61.11
CA ASP A 482 -3.95 3.78 61.10
C ASP A 482 -5.24 4.26 61.78
N LEU A 483 -6.36 3.58 61.52
CA LEU A 483 -7.64 3.88 62.14
C LEU A 483 -7.61 3.64 63.66
N ARG A 484 -6.95 2.56 64.11
CA ARG A 484 -6.77 2.25 65.53
C ARG A 484 -5.92 3.30 66.23
N ASP A 485 -4.82 3.72 65.61
CA ASP A 485 -3.94 4.75 66.14
C ASP A 485 -4.65 6.10 66.25
N LEU A 486 -5.39 6.50 65.21
CA LEU A 486 -6.27 7.68 65.23
C LEU A 486 -7.32 7.62 66.33
N HIS A 487 -7.91 6.44 66.57
CA HIS A 487 -8.87 6.25 67.65
C HIS A 487 -8.20 6.40 69.03
N LEU A 488 -7.00 5.85 69.21
CA LEU A 488 -6.24 5.96 70.45
C LEU A 488 -5.81 7.40 70.73
N GLU A 489 -5.35 8.12 69.71
CA GLU A 489 -4.97 9.52 69.80
C GLU A 489 -6.18 10.40 70.11
N ASN A 490 -7.32 10.19 69.43
CA ASN A 490 -8.58 10.86 69.76
C ASN A 490 -9.01 10.60 71.20
N LYS A 491 -8.86 9.37 71.71
CA LYS A 491 -9.16 9.05 73.11
C LYS A 491 -8.24 9.78 74.07
N LYS A 492 -6.93 9.87 73.78
CA LYS A 492 -5.96 10.66 74.55
C LYS A 492 -6.35 12.14 74.56
N LEU A 493 -6.64 12.72 73.39
CA LEU A 493 -7.08 14.11 73.28
C LEU A 493 -8.35 14.39 74.08
N ARG A 494 -9.37 13.51 73.98
CA ARG A 494 -10.60 13.62 74.79
C ARG A 494 -10.30 13.59 76.30
N ASN A 495 -9.42 12.70 76.73
CA ASN A 495 -9.01 12.63 78.14
C ASN A 495 -8.23 13.88 78.58
N THR A 496 -7.33 14.42 77.75
CA THR A 496 -6.61 15.66 78.02
C THR A 496 -7.57 16.86 78.10
N ILE A 497 -8.56 16.95 77.22
CA ILE A 497 -9.61 17.99 77.27
C ILE A 497 -10.44 17.85 78.56
N LYS A 498 -10.77 16.62 78.97
CA LYS A 498 -11.49 16.36 80.22
C LYS A 498 -10.67 16.75 81.45
N ASN A 499 -9.38 16.40 81.48
CA ASN A 499 -8.49 16.62 82.62
C ASN A 499 -7.97 18.06 82.73
N SER A 500 -7.86 18.79 81.62
CA SER A 500 -7.46 20.21 81.61
C SER A 500 -8.52 21.16 82.21
N GLY A 501 -9.69 20.62 82.60
CA GLY A 501 -10.81 21.40 83.13
C GLY A 501 -11.37 22.38 82.10
N TRP A 502 -11.05 22.21 80.82
CA TRP A 502 -11.42 23.14 79.75
C TRP A 502 -12.95 23.24 79.59
N ALA A 503 -13.66 22.11 79.73
CA ALA A 503 -15.12 22.09 79.79
C ALA A 503 -15.68 22.91 80.97
N SER A 504 -15.07 22.78 82.15
CA SER A 504 -15.45 23.55 83.35
C SER A 504 -15.13 25.05 83.20
N ARG A 505 -14.00 25.39 82.54
CA ARG A 505 -13.64 26.78 82.22
C ARG A 505 -14.58 27.39 81.17
N GLN A 506 -15.00 26.63 80.15
CA GLN A 506 -16.03 27.05 79.21
C GLN A 506 -17.39 27.26 79.88
N LEU A 507 -17.81 26.35 80.76
CA LEU A 507 -19.07 26.50 81.52
C LEU A 507 -19.02 27.72 82.45
N SER A 508 -17.88 27.94 83.12
CA SER A 508 -17.63 29.11 83.96
C SER A 508 -17.62 30.41 83.14
N GLY A 509 -16.96 30.41 81.98
CA GLY A 509 -16.98 31.53 81.03
C GLY A 509 -18.39 31.84 80.52
N ARG A 510 -19.19 30.82 80.17
CA ARG A 510 -20.59 30.98 79.78
C ARG A 510 -21.47 31.50 80.92
N LYS A 511 -21.28 31.02 82.15
CA LYS A 511 -21.99 31.53 83.34
C LYS A 511 -21.63 32.99 83.63
N LYS A 512 -20.35 33.38 83.50
CA LYS A 512 -19.91 34.78 83.63
C LYS A 512 -20.54 35.67 82.55
N LEU A 513 -20.56 35.22 81.29
CA LEU A 513 -21.23 35.93 80.20
C LEU A 513 -22.74 36.06 80.43
N ALA A 514 -23.42 35.01 80.91
CA ALA A 514 -24.83 35.05 81.25
C ALA A 514 -25.12 36.05 82.39
N LYS A 515 -24.29 36.05 83.44
CA LYS A 515 -24.39 37.00 84.55
C LYS A 515 -24.16 38.44 84.10
N SER A 516 -23.13 38.71 83.30
CA SER A 516 -22.93 40.04 82.72
C SER A 516 -24.10 40.47 81.82
N ARG A 517 -24.74 39.53 81.12
CA ARG A 517 -25.93 39.80 80.31
C ARG A 517 -27.15 40.14 81.16
N GLU A 518 -27.34 39.46 82.29
CA GLU A 518 -28.37 39.77 83.29
C GLU A 518 -28.13 41.12 83.96
N GLU A 519 -26.89 41.42 84.38
CA GLU A 519 -26.52 42.73 84.95
C GLU A 519 -26.74 43.86 83.94
N TRP A 520 -26.39 43.65 82.67
CA TRP A 520 -26.63 44.61 81.59
C TRP A 520 -28.13 44.84 81.34
N ASN A 521 -28.94 43.76 81.38
CA ASN A 521 -30.39 43.87 81.28
C ASN A 521 -31.02 44.53 82.51
N PHE A 522 -30.54 44.24 83.73
CA PHE A 522 -30.97 44.89 84.97
C PHE A 522 -30.62 46.40 84.97
N GLY A 523 -29.44 46.77 84.46
CA GLY A 523 -29.05 48.15 84.24
C GLY A 523 -30.01 48.88 83.28
N ARG A 524 -30.41 48.23 82.18
CA ARG A 524 -31.44 48.74 81.27
C ARG A 524 -32.82 48.87 81.95
N GLU A 525 -33.22 47.91 82.77
CA GLU A 525 -34.48 47.92 83.53
C GLU A 525 -34.51 49.08 84.55
N LYS A 526 -33.38 49.34 85.23
CA LYS A 526 -33.23 50.42 86.22
C LYS A 526 -33.25 51.80 85.55
N GLN A 527 -32.65 51.95 84.37
CA GLN A 527 -32.80 53.16 83.55
C GLN A 527 -34.24 53.34 83.05
N ARG A 528 -34.94 52.26 82.67
CA ARG A 528 -36.36 52.27 82.32
C ARG A 528 -37.26 52.69 83.49
N LYS A 529 -36.98 52.25 84.72
CA LYS A 529 -37.72 52.62 85.93
C LYS A 529 -37.43 54.05 86.41
N LYS A 530 -36.19 54.55 86.27
CA LYS A 530 -35.85 55.98 86.53
C LYS A 530 -36.51 56.95 85.54
N ARG A 531 -36.84 56.50 84.33
CA ARG A 531 -37.62 57.28 83.35
C ARG A 531 -39.15 57.24 83.57
N LYS A 532 -39.66 56.45 84.54
CA LYS A 532 -41.10 56.14 84.68
C LYS A 532 -41.73 56.42 86.06
N ARG A 533 -41.16 57.29 86.90
CA ARG A 533 -41.92 57.81 88.08
C ARG A 533 -41.95 59.34 88.14
N PRO A 534 -43.11 59.94 87.80
CA PRO A 534 -43.45 61.35 88.03
C PRO A 534 -43.58 61.71 89.51
N ARG A 535 -43.42 63.02 89.76
CA ARG A 535 -43.57 63.79 91.01
C ARG A 535 -44.97 63.66 91.66
N ALA A 536 -45.03 63.85 92.99
CA ALA A 536 -46.14 64.29 93.88
C ALA A 536 -46.09 63.47 95.19
N LEU A 537 -46.17 63.95 96.45
CA LEU A 537 -46.52 65.20 97.17
C LEU A 537 -45.61 65.27 98.43
N GLN A 538 -45.39 66.37 99.17
CA GLN A 538 -46.09 67.65 99.36
C GLN A 538 -45.33 68.85 98.80
#